data_AF-A0A432HZ14-F1
#
_entry.id   AF-A0A432HZ14-F1
#
_cell.length_a   1.000
_cell.length_b   1.000
_cell.length_c   1.000
_cell.angle_alpha   90.00
_cell.angle_beta   90.00
_cell.angle_gamma   90.00
#
_symmetry.space_group_name_H-M   'P 1'
#
loop_
_entity.id
_entity.type
_entity.pdbx_description
1 polymer ?
#
loop_
_entity_poly.entity_id
_entity_poly.type
_entity_poly.pdbx_seq_one_letter_code
_entity_poly.pdbx_strand_id
1 'polypeptide(L)'
;FSCTPATAAAELPCAREILSTLARRAYRRPATDADVQTLIDFYEVGRREGSFDQGIGLALERLLADPDFLYRIERDPVDAAPVTAYPVGDVELASRLSFFLWSSIPDDELLAHAERGTLSDPDVLEQQVRRLLADPRATALVENFAGQWLHLRNMKSVYPDPLEFPEFDENLREAYQTETELFIDTLLREDQSILELLSANYTFVNERLARHYGIPDVYGSRFRKVTFDRGEHAGLLSHGSLMTVTSYPNRTSPVLRGKWVLENLLGAPPPEPPPDVPTLEEKNEDGEPLSMREAMVMHRENPACAVCHAPMDPIGFALENYNAIGQWRPVSEAGTPIDASGTLPDGAEFEGPSGLRDLLLDRPDDFVGTVTEKLMMYALGRGLEYYDAPTVRKIVRDAAGEEYRWSAIILGIVKSTAFQMRRSDS
;
A
#
# COMPACT_ATOMS: atom_id res chain seq x y z
N PHE A 1 9.06 25.65 21.14
CA PHE A 1 9.70 25.02 22.30
C PHE A 1 8.67 24.90 23.42
N SER A 2 8.70 23.81 24.21
CA SER A 2 7.81 23.66 25.38
C SER A 2 8.11 24.67 26.48
N CYS A 3 9.35 25.15 26.54
CA CYS A 3 9.82 26.17 27.47
C CYS A 3 10.64 27.24 26.72
N THR A 4 10.71 28.47 27.26
CA THR A 4 11.59 29.53 26.78
C THR A 4 12.22 30.22 28.00
N PRO A 5 13.55 30.21 28.16
CA PRO A 5 14.17 30.70 29.39
C PRO A 5 14.18 32.23 29.43
N ALA A 6 13.65 32.81 30.52
CA ALA A 6 13.66 34.26 30.73
C ALA A 6 14.99 34.78 31.29
N THR A 7 15.82 33.90 31.86
CA THR A 7 17.12 34.23 32.46
C THR A 7 18.13 33.11 32.20
N ALA A 8 19.43 33.42 32.29
CA ALA A 8 20.50 32.43 32.15
C ALA A 8 20.36 31.26 33.14
N ALA A 9 19.91 31.53 34.38
CA ALA A 9 19.70 30.48 35.38
C ALA A 9 18.53 29.54 35.03
N ALA A 10 17.57 30.00 34.22
CA ALA A 10 16.44 29.19 33.77
C ALA A 10 16.78 28.34 32.53
N GLU A 11 17.92 28.58 31.86
CA GLU A 11 18.28 27.88 30.62
C GLU A 11 18.41 26.37 30.83
N LEU A 12 19.20 25.90 31.80
CA LEU A 12 19.44 24.47 31.97
C LEU A 12 18.17 23.68 32.34
N PRO A 13 17.32 24.14 33.30
CA PRO A 13 16.01 23.52 33.53
C PRO A 13 15.13 23.48 32.28
N CYS A 14 15.11 24.57 31.52
CA CYS A 14 14.32 24.69 30.29
C CYS A 14 14.82 23.72 29.19
N ALA A 15 16.13 23.62 29.00
CA ALA A 15 16.75 22.67 28.09
C ALA A 15 16.42 21.23 28.48
N ARG A 16 16.47 20.89 29.78
CA ARG A 16 16.12 19.56 30.27
C ARG A 16 14.65 19.20 29.98
N GLU A 17 13.73 20.13 30.16
CA GLU A 17 12.31 19.92 29.81
C GLU A 17 12.11 19.69 28.31
N ILE A 18 12.73 20.53 27.47
CA ILE A 18 12.65 20.42 26.01
C ILE A 18 13.23 19.07 25.55
N LEU A 19 14.44 18.74 25.98
CA LEU A 19 15.16 17.55 25.52
C LEU A 19 14.54 16.26 26.06
N SER A 20 14.00 16.24 27.28
CA SER A 20 13.25 15.09 27.79
C SER A 20 11.96 14.84 27.00
N THR A 21 11.22 15.91 26.68
CA THR A 21 10.01 15.82 25.86
C THR A 21 10.32 15.29 24.45
N LEU A 22 11.38 15.79 23.83
CA LEU A 22 11.81 15.37 22.50
C LEU A 22 12.35 13.94 22.50
N ALA A 23 13.18 13.57 23.48
CA ALA A 23 13.69 12.21 23.62
C ALA A 23 12.55 11.20 23.82
N ARG A 24 11.55 11.52 24.65
CA ARG A 24 10.38 10.65 24.87
C ARG A 24 9.67 10.31 23.56
N ARG A 25 9.45 11.32 22.71
CA ARG A 25 8.78 11.14 21.41
C ARG A 25 9.69 10.46 20.38
N ALA A 26 10.94 10.90 20.28
CA ALA A 26 11.89 10.42 19.29
C ALA A 26 12.27 8.95 19.50
N TYR A 27 12.51 8.57 20.76
CA TYR A 27 12.85 7.19 21.15
C TYR A 27 11.60 6.35 21.42
N ARG A 28 10.41 6.97 21.40
CA ARG A 28 9.09 6.32 21.46
C ARG A 28 8.88 5.53 22.75
N ARG A 29 9.51 5.98 23.84
CA ARG A 29 9.51 5.37 25.18
C ARG A 29 9.76 6.45 26.23
N PRO A 30 9.50 6.18 27.53
CA PRO A 30 9.98 7.05 28.60
C PRO A 30 11.48 7.37 28.43
N ALA A 31 11.80 8.66 28.43
CA ALA A 31 13.19 9.11 28.45
C ALA A 31 13.79 8.80 29.84
N THR A 32 14.95 8.15 29.85
CA THR A 32 15.71 7.90 31.08
C THR A 32 16.58 9.11 31.41
N ASP A 33 17.03 9.20 32.67
CA ASP A 33 17.97 10.25 33.08
C ASP A 33 19.27 10.20 32.26
N ALA A 34 19.70 8.99 31.85
CA ALA A 34 20.88 8.81 31.02
C ALA A 34 20.67 9.33 29.58
N ASP A 35 19.49 9.09 29.00
CA ASP A 35 19.13 9.64 27.69
C ASP A 35 19.19 11.17 27.73
N VAL A 36 18.55 11.76 28.75
CA VAL A 36 18.47 13.23 28.89
C VAL A 36 19.83 13.83 29.20
N GLN A 37 20.63 13.19 30.07
CA GLN A 37 21.95 13.69 30.42
C GLN A 37 22.88 13.70 29.20
N THR A 38 22.84 12.65 28.37
CA THR A 38 23.60 12.62 27.11
C THR A 38 23.26 13.82 26.23
N LEU A 39 21.97 14.15 26.07
CA LEU A 39 21.56 15.31 25.27
C LEU A 39 21.94 16.64 25.93
N ILE A 40 21.91 16.72 27.25
CA ILE A 40 22.36 17.91 28.00
C ILE A 40 23.85 18.17 27.79
N ASP A 41 24.69 17.14 27.75
CA ASP A 41 26.12 17.30 27.51
C ASP A 41 26.39 17.95 26.13
N PHE A 42 25.64 17.55 25.09
CA PHE A 42 25.71 18.19 23.77
C PHE A 42 25.13 19.60 23.78
N TYR A 43 24.04 19.84 24.53
CA TYR A 43 23.51 21.18 24.72
C TYR A 43 24.54 22.12 25.34
N GLU A 44 25.28 21.69 26.36
CA GLU A 44 26.29 22.51 27.02
C GLU A 44 27.46 22.86 26.10
N VAL A 45 27.85 21.94 25.19
CA VAL A 45 28.85 22.21 24.16
C VAL A 45 28.36 23.32 23.22
N GLY A 46 27.18 23.16 22.62
CA GLY A 46 26.63 24.16 21.69
C GLY A 46 26.34 25.49 22.38
N ARG A 47 25.91 25.46 23.65
CA ARG A 47 25.65 26.65 24.46
C ARG A 47 26.92 27.42 24.81
N ARG A 48 28.05 26.73 25.01
CA ARG A 48 29.36 27.36 25.28
C ARG A 48 29.88 28.10 24.05
N GLU A 49 29.61 27.55 22.87
CA GLU A 49 30.07 28.09 21.58
C GLU A 49 29.11 29.13 20.99
N GLY A 50 27.88 29.23 21.51
CA GLY A 50 27.03 30.40 21.25
C GLY A 50 25.73 30.49 22.06
N SER A 51 24.56 30.38 21.43
CA SER A 51 23.26 30.69 22.04
C SER A 51 22.56 29.48 22.69
N PHE A 52 21.51 29.75 23.47
CA PHE A 52 20.59 28.71 23.95
C PHE A 52 20.07 27.83 22.80
N ASP A 53 19.59 28.46 21.72
CA ASP A 53 19.05 27.75 20.56
C ASP A 53 20.12 26.92 19.84
N GLN A 54 21.37 27.38 19.80
CA GLN A 54 22.48 26.60 19.25
C GLN A 54 22.81 25.38 20.11
N GLY A 55 22.74 25.52 21.45
CA GLY A 55 22.81 24.38 22.36
C GLY A 55 21.71 23.35 22.08
N ILE A 56 20.46 23.81 21.96
CA ILE A 56 19.33 22.91 21.64
C ILE A 56 19.51 22.27 20.26
N GLY A 57 20.00 23.03 19.27
CA GLY A 57 20.31 22.53 17.93
C GLY A 57 21.32 21.38 17.96
N LEU A 58 22.44 21.52 18.68
CA LEU A 58 23.45 20.47 18.76
C LEU A 58 22.94 19.22 19.50
N ALA A 59 22.13 19.39 20.55
CA ALA A 59 21.47 18.27 21.21
C ALA A 59 20.47 17.56 20.29
N LEU A 60 19.73 18.30 19.45
CA LEU A 60 18.83 17.73 18.45
C LEU A 60 19.57 16.93 17.38
N GLU A 61 20.71 17.43 16.90
CA GLU A 61 21.56 16.67 15.97
C GLU A 61 21.97 15.33 16.57
N ARG A 62 22.39 15.32 17.85
CA ARG A 62 22.73 14.07 18.55
C ARG A 62 21.54 13.13 18.68
N LEU A 63 20.35 13.65 19.02
CA LEU A 63 19.12 12.86 19.14
C LEU A 63 18.73 12.21 17.80
N LEU A 64 18.82 12.96 16.70
CA LEU A 64 18.48 12.47 15.35
C LEU A 64 19.51 11.48 14.79
N ALA A 65 20.73 11.47 15.34
CA ALA A 65 21.77 10.49 15.01
C ALA A 65 21.79 9.27 15.94
N ASP A 66 20.91 9.22 16.95
CA ASP A 66 20.90 8.12 17.92
C ASP A 66 20.30 6.82 17.34
N PRO A 67 20.89 5.64 17.62
CA PRO A 67 20.31 4.36 17.26
C PRO A 67 18.86 4.16 17.73
N ASP A 68 18.50 4.64 18.93
CA ASP A 68 17.13 4.54 19.46
C ASP A 68 16.15 5.42 18.67
N PHE A 69 16.62 6.44 17.93
CA PHE A 69 15.80 7.18 16.97
C PHE A 69 15.73 6.46 15.62
N LEU A 70 16.90 6.10 15.05
CA LEU A 70 17.05 5.55 13.70
C LEU A 70 16.42 4.16 13.52
N TYR A 71 16.41 3.35 14.57
CA TYR A 71 15.90 1.98 14.54
C TYR A 71 14.73 1.79 15.50
N ARG A 72 13.77 0.95 15.11
CA ARG A 72 12.73 0.43 16.01
C ARG A 72 13.29 -0.82 16.70
N ILE A 73 14.02 -0.61 17.79
CA ILE A 73 14.66 -1.70 18.54
C ILE A 73 13.63 -2.30 19.50
N GLU A 74 13.26 -3.54 19.24
CA GLU A 74 12.53 -4.38 20.19
C GLU A 74 13.55 -5.29 20.87
N ARG A 75 13.52 -5.38 22.20
CA ARG A 75 14.55 -6.12 22.96
C ARG A 75 13.93 -7.36 23.58
N ASP A 76 14.59 -8.50 23.38
CA ASP A 76 14.20 -9.73 24.07
C ASP A 76 14.33 -9.56 25.59
N PRO A 77 13.44 -10.17 26.38
CA PRO A 77 13.60 -10.23 27.83
C PRO A 77 14.96 -10.85 28.17
N VAL A 78 15.67 -10.24 29.13
CA VAL A 78 17.06 -10.60 29.50
C VAL A 78 17.23 -12.10 29.83
N ASP A 79 16.18 -12.72 30.40
CA ASP A 79 16.19 -14.12 30.83
C ASP A 79 15.29 -15.02 29.96
N ALA A 80 14.89 -14.58 28.76
CA ALA A 80 14.09 -15.40 27.86
C ALA A 80 14.91 -16.60 27.36
N ALA A 81 14.37 -17.82 27.54
CA ALA A 81 14.94 -18.98 26.87
C ALA A 81 14.86 -18.80 25.34
N PRO A 82 15.82 -19.32 24.55
CA PRO A 82 15.75 -19.24 23.10
C PRO A 82 14.43 -19.78 22.58
N VAL A 83 13.91 -19.21 21.49
CA VAL A 83 12.70 -19.72 20.81
C VAL A 83 11.44 -19.65 21.69
N THR A 84 11.41 -18.76 22.69
CA THR A 84 10.25 -18.59 23.57
C THR A 84 9.35 -17.49 23.03
N ALA A 85 8.06 -17.77 22.90
CA ALA A 85 7.05 -16.77 22.58
C ALA A 85 6.72 -15.93 23.82
N TYR A 86 6.72 -14.61 23.67
CA TYR A 86 6.39 -13.66 24.74
C TYR A 86 5.58 -12.48 24.18
N PRO A 87 4.73 -11.84 24.99
CA PRO A 87 3.97 -10.67 24.56
C PRO A 87 4.89 -9.48 24.35
N VAL A 88 4.65 -8.74 23.27
CA VAL A 88 5.30 -7.47 22.97
C VAL A 88 4.93 -6.47 24.06
N GLY A 89 5.91 -5.72 24.55
CA GLY A 89 5.65 -4.72 25.58
C GLY A 89 4.77 -3.58 25.06
N ASP A 90 3.99 -2.95 25.93
CA ASP A 90 3.07 -1.87 25.55
C ASP A 90 3.74 -0.71 24.77
N VAL A 91 4.99 -0.36 25.11
CA VAL A 91 5.77 0.66 24.41
C VAL A 91 6.15 0.23 22.99
N GLU A 92 6.52 -1.04 22.83
CA GLU A 92 6.80 -1.63 21.52
C GLU A 92 5.50 -1.76 20.71
N LEU A 93 4.39 -2.14 21.34
CA LEU A 93 3.06 -2.21 20.73
C LEU A 93 2.59 -0.84 20.22
N ALA A 94 2.76 0.23 21.00
CA ALA A 94 2.49 1.60 20.55
C ALA A 94 3.30 1.96 19.31
N SER A 95 4.59 1.58 19.28
CA SER A 95 5.46 1.80 18.11
C SER A 95 5.02 0.95 16.91
N ARG A 96 4.62 -0.31 17.10
CA ARG A 96 4.09 -1.15 16.01
C ARG A 96 2.83 -0.54 15.42
N LEU A 97 1.88 -0.13 16.27
CA LEU A 97 0.62 0.52 15.84
C LEU A 97 0.86 1.81 15.06
N SER A 98 1.70 2.71 15.58
CA SER A 98 1.91 4.02 14.95
C SER A 98 2.60 3.88 13.59
N PHE A 99 3.55 2.95 13.44
CA PHE A 99 4.21 2.75 12.15
C PHE A 99 3.37 1.92 11.17
N PHE A 100 2.52 1.03 11.67
CA PHE A 100 1.55 0.35 10.84
C PHE A 100 0.52 1.35 10.28
N LEU A 101 -0.08 2.20 11.12
CA LEU A 101 -1.21 3.03 10.69
C LEU A 101 -0.82 4.41 10.18
N TRP A 102 0.28 4.98 10.66
CA TRP A 102 0.72 6.35 10.34
C TRP A 102 2.09 6.45 9.68
N SER A 103 2.84 5.35 9.53
CA SER A 103 4.26 5.39 9.12
C SER A 103 5.08 6.42 9.91
N SER A 104 4.74 6.64 11.18
CA SER A 104 5.30 7.70 12.00
C SER A 104 5.34 7.30 13.48
N ILE A 105 5.92 8.16 14.31
CA ILE A 105 6.02 7.96 15.76
C ILE A 105 4.63 7.99 16.43
N PRO A 106 4.45 7.27 17.56
CA PRO A 106 3.23 7.35 18.34
C PRO A 106 3.05 8.77 18.90
N ASP A 107 1.80 9.20 19.03
CA ASP A 107 1.49 10.47 19.68
C ASP A 107 1.48 10.33 21.21
N ASP A 108 1.32 11.47 21.91
CA ASP A 108 1.41 11.49 23.36
C ASP A 108 0.33 10.65 24.04
N GLU A 109 -0.87 10.54 23.45
CA GLU A 109 -1.96 9.72 23.99
C GLU A 109 -1.61 8.23 23.91
N LEU A 110 -1.15 7.76 22.74
CA LEU A 110 -0.77 6.36 22.56
C LEU A 110 0.42 5.98 23.46
N LEU A 111 1.43 6.86 23.54
CA LEU A 111 2.54 6.69 24.46
C LEU A 111 2.07 6.66 25.92
N ALA A 112 1.13 7.53 26.32
CA ALA A 112 0.66 7.56 27.69
C ALA A 112 -0.08 6.27 28.09
N HIS A 113 -0.85 5.65 27.18
CA HIS A 113 -1.44 4.33 27.41
C HIS A 113 -0.37 3.25 27.56
N ALA A 114 0.66 3.30 26.72
CA ALA A 114 1.74 2.35 26.74
C ALA A 114 2.60 2.44 28.02
N GLU A 115 2.91 3.67 28.45
CA GLU A 115 3.68 3.94 29.66
C GLU A 115 2.96 3.50 30.95
N ARG A 116 1.63 3.48 30.92
CA ARG A 116 0.80 2.97 32.02
C ARG A 116 0.59 1.45 31.99
N GLY A 117 1.04 0.76 30.94
CA GLY A 117 0.77 -0.68 30.78
C GLY A 117 -0.71 -0.99 30.53
N THR A 118 -1.43 -0.09 29.87
CA THR A 118 -2.88 -0.23 29.60
C THR A 118 -3.21 -0.48 28.13
N LEU A 119 -2.24 -0.36 27.23
CA LEU A 119 -2.46 -0.45 25.78
C LEU A 119 -2.76 -1.88 25.33
N SER A 120 -2.23 -2.89 26.02
CA SER A 120 -2.51 -4.31 25.75
C SER A 120 -3.88 -4.77 26.23
N ASP A 121 -4.62 -3.94 26.97
CA ASP A 121 -6.02 -4.21 27.28
C ASP A 121 -6.85 -4.23 25.97
N PRO A 122 -7.65 -5.28 25.70
CA PRO A 122 -8.33 -5.42 24.41
C PRO A 122 -9.24 -4.25 24.03
N ASP A 123 -9.92 -3.64 25.01
CA ASP A 123 -10.85 -2.54 24.76
C ASP A 123 -10.09 -1.24 24.48
N VAL A 124 -9.01 -0.99 25.24
CA VAL A 124 -8.11 0.15 25.00
C VAL A 124 -7.41 0.02 23.65
N LEU A 125 -6.92 -1.17 23.31
CA LEU A 125 -6.24 -1.43 22.05
C LEU A 125 -7.16 -1.13 20.86
N GLU A 126 -8.39 -1.66 20.88
CA GLU A 126 -9.36 -1.39 19.82
C GLU A 126 -9.71 0.10 19.73
N GLN A 127 -9.94 0.77 20.87
CA GLN A 127 -10.21 2.20 20.90
C GLN A 127 -9.07 3.00 20.26
N GLN A 128 -7.83 2.67 20.60
CA GLN A 128 -6.66 3.34 20.03
C GLN A 128 -6.54 3.06 18.53
N VAL A 129 -6.70 1.82 18.05
CA VAL A 129 -6.68 1.52 16.61
C VAL A 129 -7.72 2.35 15.84
N ARG A 130 -8.97 2.39 16.31
CA ARG A 130 -10.04 3.19 15.67
C ARG A 130 -9.70 4.68 15.67
N ARG A 131 -9.14 5.21 16.76
CA ARG A 131 -8.68 6.60 16.85
C ARG A 131 -7.57 6.89 15.84
N LEU A 132 -6.58 6.00 15.73
CA LEU A 132 -5.47 6.13 14.80
C LEU A 132 -5.97 6.13 13.35
N LEU A 133 -6.93 5.26 13.00
CA LEU A 133 -7.54 5.21 11.66
C LEU A 133 -8.35 6.47 11.30
N ALA A 134 -8.99 7.11 12.28
CA ALA A 134 -9.75 8.35 12.07
C ALA A 134 -8.85 9.59 11.90
N ASP A 135 -7.59 9.53 12.33
CA ASP A 135 -6.65 10.65 12.25
C ASP A 135 -6.20 10.90 10.80
N PRO A 136 -6.01 12.17 10.38
CA PRO A 136 -5.51 12.49 9.04
C PRO A 136 -4.21 11.77 8.64
N ARG A 137 -3.34 11.44 9.60
CA ARG A 137 -2.10 10.69 9.37
C ARG A 137 -2.31 9.27 8.85
N ALA A 138 -3.52 8.70 8.97
CA ALA A 138 -3.86 7.39 8.42
C ALA A 138 -3.77 7.34 6.88
N THR A 139 -3.75 8.48 6.18
CA THR A 139 -3.43 8.53 4.73
C THR A 139 -2.06 7.91 4.41
N ALA A 140 -1.17 7.77 5.40
CA ALA A 140 0.07 7.01 5.25
C ALA A 140 -0.15 5.55 4.81
N LEU A 141 -1.27 4.89 5.18
CA LEU A 141 -1.60 3.56 4.67
C LEU A 141 -1.82 3.57 3.15
N VAL A 142 -2.40 4.64 2.61
CA VAL A 142 -2.62 4.80 1.17
C VAL A 142 -1.27 5.01 0.47
N GLU A 143 -0.49 5.99 0.91
CA GLU A 143 0.79 6.36 0.31
C GLU A 143 1.86 5.24 0.41
N ASN A 144 1.80 4.47 1.50
CA ASN A 144 2.79 3.44 1.78
C ASN A 144 2.34 2.04 1.42
N PHE A 145 1.27 1.55 2.04
CA PHE A 145 0.80 0.20 1.79
C PHE A 145 0.22 0.09 0.37
N ALA A 146 -0.82 0.85 0.03
CA ALA A 146 -1.43 0.75 -1.29
C ALA A 146 -0.47 1.17 -2.41
N GLY A 147 0.37 2.19 -2.16
CA GLY A 147 1.41 2.63 -3.09
C GLY A 147 2.43 1.55 -3.45
N GLN A 148 2.77 0.66 -2.50
CA GLN A 148 3.62 -0.51 -2.74
C GLN A 148 2.83 -1.68 -3.33
N TRP A 149 1.72 -2.05 -2.71
CA TRP A 149 0.90 -3.20 -3.11
C TRP A 149 0.39 -3.09 -4.55
N LEU A 150 -0.15 -1.93 -4.94
CA LEU A 150 -0.71 -1.73 -6.27
C LEU A 150 0.30 -1.17 -7.27
N HIS A 151 1.60 -1.13 -6.91
CA HIS A 151 2.68 -0.59 -7.73
C HIS A 151 2.55 0.90 -8.11
N LEU A 152 1.71 1.68 -7.43
CA LEU A 152 1.48 3.10 -7.78
C LEU A 152 2.75 3.95 -7.73
N ARG A 153 3.69 3.61 -6.85
CA ARG A 153 5.00 4.28 -6.77
C ARG A 153 5.79 4.20 -8.08
N ASN A 154 5.57 3.15 -8.87
CA ASN A 154 6.24 2.96 -10.15
C ASN A 154 5.75 3.95 -11.20
N MET A 155 4.59 4.62 -11.01
CA MET A 155 4.09 5.61 -11.96
C MET A 155 5.08 6.73 -12.23
N LYS A 156 5.95 7.08 -11.28
CA LYS A 156 7.00 8.10 -11.47
C LYS A 156 8.09 7.66 -12.47
N SER A 157 8.16 6.37 -12.78
CA SER A 157 9.20 5.76 -13.61
C SER A 157 8.68 5.18 -14.93
N VAL A 158 7.36 5.21 -15.17
CA VAL A 158 6.80 4.75 -16.46
C VAL A 158 6.91 5.87 -17.49
N TYR A 159 7.42 5.59 -18.68
CA TYR A 159 7.49 6.57 -19.77
C TYR A 159 6.87 5.96 -21.02
N PRO A 160 5.56 6.13 -21.25
CA PRO A 160 4.93 5.75 -22.50
C PRO A 160 5.63 6.42 -23.68
N ASP A 161 5.71 5.73 -24.81
CA ASP A 161 6.35 6.25 -26.02
C ASP A 161 5.56 7.49 -26.50
N PRO A 162 6.20 8.68 -26.58
CA PRO A 162 5.51 9.91 -26.97
C PRO A 162 5.04 9.91 -28.43
N LEU A 163 5.55 9.01 -29.28
CA LEU A 163 5.05 8.84 -30.65
C LEU A 163 3.73 8.05 -30.69
N GLU A 164 3.61 7.03 -29.82
CA GLU A 164 2.41 6.19 -29.71
C GLU A 164 1.33 6.83 -28.83
N PHE A 165 1.74 7.52 -27.75
CA PHE A 165 0.86 8.10 -26.73
C PHE A 165 1.17 9.59 -26.48
N PRO A 166 1.04 10.46 -27.50
CA PRO A 166 1.35 11.90 -27.38
C PRO A 166 0.50 12.64 -26.33
N GLU A 167 -0.66 12.08 -25.98
CA GLU A 167 -1.56 12.58 -24.95
C GLU A 167 -1.10 12.24 -23.52
N PHE A 168 -0.07 11.42 -23.31
CA PHE A 168 0.41 11.11 -21.98
C PHE A 168 1.40 12.17 -21.47
N ASP A 169 0.91 13.12 -20.68
CA ASP A 169 1.70 14.19 -20.07
C ASP A 169 1.87 14.02 -18.55
N GLU A 170 2.71 14.84 -17.93
CA GLU A 170 2.96 14.77 -16.48
C GLU A 170 1.69 15.07 -15.67
N ASN A 171 0.80 15.94 -16.17
CA ASN A 171 -0.47 16.21 -15.50
C ASN A 171 -1.38 14.96 -15.45
N LEU A 172 -1.38 14.13 -16.50
CA LEU A 172 -2.12 12.87 -16.50
C LEU A 172 -1.50 11.86 -15.53
N ARG A 173 -0.17 11.77 -15.50
CA ARG A 173 0.55 10.91 -14.55
C ARG A 173 0.21 11.25 -13.10
N GLU A 174 0.32 12.52 -12.72
CA GLU A 174 -0.04 12.99 -11.38
C GLU A 174 -1.52 12.74 -11.09
N ALA A 175 -2.39 12.92 -12.09
CA ALA A 175 -3.82 12.70 -11.92
C ALA A 175 -4.18 11.22 -11.70
N TYR A 176 -3.51 10.29 -12.37
CA TYR A 176 -3.65 8.85 -12.14
C TYR A 176 -3.26 8.42 -10.73
N GLN A 177 -2.14 8.94 -10.24
CA GLN A 177 -1.72 8.66 -8.87
C GLN A 177 -2.77 9.20 -7.88
N THR A 178 -3.16 10.47 -8.04
CA THR A 178 -4.14 11.13 -7.15
C THR A 178 -5.51 10.46 -7.17
N GLU A 179 -6.00 10.02 -8.34
CA GLU A 179 -7.25 9.27 -8.48
C GLU A 179 -7.27 8.05 -7.56
N THR A 180 -6.23 7.23 -7.66
CA THR A 180 -6.17 5.94 -6.95
C THR A 180 -5.97 6.15 -5.46
N GLU A 181 -5.17 7.14 -5.08
CA GLU A 181 -4.96 7.51 -3.67
C GLU A 181 -6.25 8.03 -3.03
N LEU A 182 -6.97 8.96 -3.68
CA LEU A 182 -8.25 9.46 -3.17
C LEU A 182 -9.33 8.37 -3.08
N PHE A 183 -9.35 7.46 -4.05
CA PHE A 183 -10.26 6.33 -4.06
C PHE A 183 -10.07 5.44 -2.82
N ILE A 184 -8.85 5.01 -2.55
CA ILE A 184 -8.52 4.14 -1.41
C ILE A 184 -8.65 4.89 -0.08
N ASP A 185 -8.21 6.15 0.00
CA ASP A 185 -8.36 7.00 1.19
C ASP A 185 -9.84 7.12 1.59
N THR A 186 -10.74 7.29 0.61
CA THR A 186 -12.19 7.34 0.86
C THR A 186 -12.71 6.02 1.42
N LEU A 187 -12.33 4.88 0.83
CA LEU A 187 -12.76 3.56 1.31
C LEU A 187 -12.28 3.28 2.73
N LEU A 188 -11.04 3.67 3.04
CA LEU A 188 -10.45 3.52 4.37
C LEU A 188 -11.14 4.43 5.41
N ARG A 189 -11.31 5.71 5.10
CA ARG A 189 -11.89 6.72 6.03
C ARG A 189 -13.37 6.48 6.31
N GLU A 190 -14.11 6.03 5.31
CA GLU A 190 -15.53 5.70 5.45
C GLU A 190 -15.75 4.26 5.96
N ASP A 191 -14.67 3.53 6.24
CA ASP A 191 -14.68 2.14 6.70
C ASP A 191 -15.55 1.23 5.82
N GLN A 192 -15.40 1.37 4.51
CA GLN A 192 -16.14 0.61 3.51
C GLN A 192 -15.63 -0.84 3.44
N SER A 193 -16.41 -1.70 2.79
CA SER A 193 -15.95 -3.05 2.46
C SER A 193 -14.71 -3.01 1.56
N ILE A 194 -13.75 -3.90 1.78
CA ILE A 194 -12.62 -4.10 0.87
C ILE A 194 -13.11 -4.49 -0.54
N LEU A 195 -14.27 -5.16 -0.65
CA LEU A 195 -14.86 -5.53 -1.94
C LEU A 195 -15.21 -4.32 -2.82
N GLU A 196 -15.40 -3.13 -2.22
CA GLU A 196 -15.60 -1.89 -2.97
C GLU A 196 -14.40 -1.50 -3.82
N LEU A 197 -13.19 -2.01 -3.52
CA LEU A 197 -12.05 -1.88 -4.43
C LEU A 197 -12.33 -2.47 -5.82
N LEU A 198 -13.27 -3.40 -5.95
CA LEU A 198 -13.67 -4.00 -7.21
C LEU A 198 -15.06 -3.52 -7.66
N SER A 199 -16.01 -3.39 -6.73
CA SER A 199 -17.42 -3.11 -7.05
C SER A 199 -17.78 -1.64 -7.20
N ALA A 200 -16.96 -0.71 -6.71
CA ALA A 200 -17.33 0.71 -6.68
C ALA A 200 -17.63 1.24 -8.09
N ASN A 201 -18.77 1.89 -8.24
CA ASN A 201 -19.18 2.52 -9.51
C ASN A 201 -18.82 4.02 -9.53
N TYR A 202 -17.77 4.42 -8.85
CA TYR A 202 -17.34 5.81 -8.79
C TYR A 202 -15.81 5.91 -8.78
N THR A 203 -15.30 7.04 -9.23
CA THR A 203 -13.89 7.40 -9.11
C THR A 203 -13.73 8.89 -8.79
N PHE A 204 -12.50 9.35 -8.64
CA PHE A 204 -12.14 10.75 -8.41
C PHE A 204 -11.38 11.30 -9.62
N VAL A 205 -11.96 12.31 -10.26
CA VAL A 205 -11.36 12.94 -11.45
C VAL A 205 -11.25 14.46 -11.32
N ASN A 206 -10.18 15.02 -11.85
CA ASN A 206 -10.09 16.43 -12.23
C ASN A 206 -10.38 16.60 -13.75
N GLU A 207 -10.37 17.82 -14.28
CA GLU A 207 -10.67 18.05 -15.70
C GLU A 207 -9.74 17.29 -16.65
N ARG A 208 -8.44 17.20 -16.32
CA ARG A 208 -7.44 16.54 -17.17
C ARG A 208 -7.73 15.05 -17.33
N LEU A 209 -8.04 14.39 -16.21
CA LEU A 209 -8.36 12.97 -16.17
C LEU A 209 -9.76 12.68 -16.72
N ALA A 210 -10.73 13.53 -16.41
CA ALA A 210 -12.08 13.42 -16.94
C ALA A 210 -12.09 13.47 -18.47
N ARG A 211 -11.33 14.39 -19.09
CA ARG A 211 -11.15 14.42 -20.56
C ARG A 211 -10.53 13.13 -21.10
N HIS A 212 -9.55 12.56 -20.39
CA HIS A 212 -8.91 11.32 -20.78
C HIS A 212 -9.88 10.13 -20.77
N TYR A 213 -10.75 10.06 -19.77
CA TYR A 213 -11.78 9.02 -19.65
C TYR A 213 -13.07 9.34 -20.43
N GLY A 214 -13.17 10.49 -21.10
CA GLY A 214 -14.39 10.88 -21.82
C GLY A 214 -15.56 11.28 -20.91
N ILE A 215 -15.28 11.68 -19.67
CA ILE A 215 -16.28 12.11 -18.69
C ILE A 215 -16.61 13.60 -18.93
N PRO A 216 -17.87 13.94 -19.28
CA PRO A 216 -18.27 15.32 -19.52
C PRO A 216 -18.41 16.13 -18.21
N ASP A 217 -18.56 17.45 -18.34
CA ASP A 217 -18.98 18.37 -17.28
C ASP A 217 -18.06 18.47 -16.03
N VAL A 218 -16.80 18.04 -16.12
CA VAL A 218 -15.78 18.24 -15.08
C VAL A 218 -14.79 19.33 -15.49
N TYR A 219 -14.69 20.39 -14.66
CA TYR A 219 -13.86 21.56 -14.93
C TYR A 219 -12.92 21.90 -13.77
N GLY A 220 -11.71 22.35 -14.10
CA GLY A 220 -10.65 22.75 -13.19
C GLY A 220 -9.81 21.61 -12.63
N SER A 221 -8.78 21.98 -11.88
CA SER A 221 -7.78 21.06 -11.31
C SER A 221 -8.25 20.29 -10.07
N ARG A 222 -9.37 20.68 -9.46
CA ARG A 222 -9.89 20.03 -8.25
C ARG A 222 -10.54 18.68 -8.56
N PHE A 223 -10.11 17.65 -7.86
CA PHE A 223 -10.72 16.31 -7.91
C PHE A 223 -12.13 16.31 -7.35
N ARG A 224 -13.00 15.53 -8.00
CA ARG A 224 -14.41 15.35 -7.63
C ARG A 224 -14.78 13.88 -7.78
N LYS A 225 -15.59 13.38 -6.85
CA LYS A 225 -16.22 12.07 -6.95
C LYS A 225 -17.23 12.10 -8.10
N VAL A 226 -17.06 11.22 -9.08
CA VAL A 226 -17.98 11.01 -10.20
C VAL A 226 -18.49 9.58 -10.14
N THR A 227 -19.78 9.40 -10.32
CA THR A 227 -20.45 8.09 -10.30
C THR A 227 -20.86 7.71 -11.72
N PHE A 228 -20.70 6.44 -12.06
CA PHE A 228 -21.00 5.85 -13.35
C PHE A 228 -22.22 4.93 -13.25
N ASP A 229 -22.93 4.80 -14.36
CA ASP A 229 -23.79 3.65 -14.57
C ASP A 229 -22.89 2.41 -14.66
N ARG A 230 -23.23 1.32 -13.93
CA ARG A 230 -22.36 0.14 -13.76
C ARG A 230 -21.88 -0.40 -15.12
N GLY A 231 -20.60 -0.77 -15.22
CA GLY A 231 -20.06 -1.52 -16.37
C GLY A 231 -18.56 -1.31 -16.57
N GLU A 232 -18.18 -0.16 -17.13
CA GLU A 232 -16.85 0.02 -17.74
C GLU A 232 -15.85 0.78 -16.84
N HIS A 233 -16.30 1.34 -15.72
CA HIS A 233 -15.46 2.14 -14.82
C HIS A 233 -15.59 1.70 -13.35
N ALA A 234 -15.63 0.38 -13.15
CA ALA A 234 -15.84 -0.20 -11.82
C ALA A 234 -14.51 -0.50 -11.12
N GLY A 235 -14.31 0.12 -9.97
CA GLY A 235 -13.19 -0.16 -9.06
C GLY A 235 -11.81 -0.04 -9.71
N LEU A 236 -10.84 -0.66 -9.04
CA LEU A 236 -9.41 -0.63 -9.37
C LEU A 236 -9.11 -1.12 -10.79
N LEU A 237 -9.88 -2.09 -11.31
CA LEU A 237 -9.64 -2.65 -12.65
C LEU A 237 -9.87 -1.65 -13.79
N SER A 238 -10.44 -0.48 -13.50
CA SER A 238 -10.62 0.62 -14.46
C SER A 238 -9.65 1.79 -14.29
N HIS A 239 -8.78 1.76 -13.27
CA HIS A 239 -7.87 2.88 -13.00
C HIS A 239 -6.72 2.91 -14.01
N GLY A 240 -6.53 4.06 -14.67
CA GLY A 240 -5.47 4.26 -15.66
C GLY A 240 -4.06 4.10 -15.08
N SER A 241 -3.87 4.39 -13.79
CA SER A 241 -2.62 4.10 -13.07
C SER A 241 -2.23 2.63 -13.18
N LEU A 242 -3.17 1.72 -12.92
CA LEU A 242 -2.96 0.28 -12.91
C LEU A 242 -2.78 -0.26 -14.32
N MET A 243 -3.57 0.23 -15.28
CA MET A 243 -3.40 -0.13 -16.69
C MET A 243 -2.02 0.28 -17.22
N THR A 244 -1.50 1.41 -16.75
CA THR A 244 -0.20 1.95 -17.19
C THR A 244 0.99 1.23 -16.56
N VAL A 245 1.00 0.99 -15.24
CA VAL A 245 2.12 0.28 -14.58
C VAL A 245 2.21 -1.21 -14.97
N THR A 246 1.17 -1.75 -15.59
CA THR A 246 1.10 -3.13 -16.09
C THR A 246 1.22 -3.24 -17.61
N SER A 247 1.73 -2.19 -18.27
CA SER A 247 1.96 -2.16 -19.72
C SER A 247 3.42 -1.85 -20.05
N TYR A 248 3.81 -2.09 -21.30
CA TYR A 248 5.08 -1.62 -21.84
C TYR A 248 4.94 -0.17 -22.32
N PRO A 249 6.06 0.56 -22.49
CA PRO A 249 6.03 1.94 -23.00
C PRO A 249 5.25 2.13 -24.31
N ASN A 250 5.31 1.15 -25.21
CA ASN A 250 4.75 1.25 -26.57
C ASN A 250 3.51 0.39 -26.80
N ARG A 251 3.08 -0.44 -25.84
CA ARG A 251 1.95 -1.37 -26.04
C ARG A 251 1.39 -1.94 -24.74
N THR A 252 0.19 -2.49 -24.79
CA THR A 252 -0.40 -3.26 -23.69
C THR A 252 0.39 -4.55 -23.42
N SER A 253 0.11 -5.18 -22.27
CA SER A 253 0.64 -6.50 -21.94
C SER A 253 -0.40 -7.32 -21.17
N PRO A 254 -1.14 -8.22 -21.84
CA PRO A 254 -2.04 -9.16 -21.17
C PRO A 254 -1.32 -9.99 -20.10
N VAL A 255 -0.05 -10.32 -20.35
CA VAL A 255 0.82 -11.06 -19.42
C VAL A 255 1.05 -10.25 -18.14
N LEU A 256 1.55 -9.02 -18.24
CA LEU A 256 1.82 -8.20 -17.04
C LEU A 256 0.54 -7.86 -16.28
N ARG A 257 -0.57 -7.62 -16.98
CA ARG A 257 -1.90 -7.37 -16.38
C ARG A 257 -2.43 -8.60 -15.64
N GLY A 258 -2.44 -9.75 -16.30
CA GLY A 258 -2.87 -11.01 -15.70
C GLY A 258 -1.99 -11.40 -14.51
N LYS A 259 -0.66 -11.24 -14.64
CA LYS A 259 0.28 -11.45 -13.53
C LYS A 259 -0.08 -10.55 -12.36
N TRP A 260 -0.30 -9.26 -12.60
CA TRP A 260 -0.62 -8.30 -11.56
C TRP A 260 -1.92 -8.67 -10.83
N VAL A 261 -2.97 -9.09 -11.55
CA VAL A 261 -4.22 -9.56 -10.92
C VAL A 261 -3.98 -10.82 -10.09
N LEU A 262 -3.29 -11.82 -10.65
CA LEU A 262 -2.98 -13.07 -9.94
C LEU A 262 -2.18 -12.82 -8.66
N GLU A 263 -1.16 -11.96 -8.72
CA GLU A 263 -0.24 -11.68 -7.61
C GLU A 263 -0.82 -10.73 -6.56
N ASN A 264 -1.57 -9.71 -6.98
CA ASN A 264 -2.04 -8.63 -6.09
C ASN A 264 -3.49 -8.77 -5.68
N LEU A 265 -4.32 -9.48 -6.43
CA LEU A 265 -5.75 -9.67 -6.12
C LEU A 265 -6.10 -11.11 -5.76
N LEU A 266 -5.37 -12.13 -6.24
CA LEU A 266 -5.71 -13.54 -6.01
C LEU A 266 -4.70 -14.33 -5.18
N GLY A 267 -3.54 -13.74 -4.84
CA GLY A 267 -2.54 -14.40 -4.00
C GLY A 267 -1.91 -15.64 -4.65
N ALA A 268 -1.96 -15.72 -5.99
CA ALA A 268 -1.49 -16.86 -6.78
C ALA A 268 -0.44 -16.40 -7.82
N PRO A 269 0.71 -15.84 -7.37
CA PRO A 269 1.71 -15.30 -8.29
C PRO A 269 2.18 -16.38 -9.27
N PRO A 270 2.25 -16.07 -10.58
CA PRO A 270 2.80 -17.01 -11.55
C PRO A 270 4.30 -17.24 -11.31
N PRO A 271 4.85 -18.38 -11.78
CA PRO A 271 6.29 -18.62 -11.69
C PRO A 271 7.08 -17.58 -12.48
N GLU A 272 8.36 -17.42 -12.15
CA GLU A 272 9.25 -16.56 -12.92
C GLU A 272 9.34 -17.00 -14.38
N PRO A 273 9.41 -16.05 -15.34
CA PRO A 273 9.55 -16.39 -16.74
C PRO A 273 10.87 -17.13 -16.99
N PRO A 274 10.92 -18.04 -17.97
CA PRO A 274 12.18 -18.68 -18.36
C PRO A 274 13.19 -17.64 -18.87
N PRO A 275 14.50 -17.92 -18.77
CA PRO A 275 15.51 -17.07 -19.41
C PRO A 275 15.28 -17.04 -20.93
N ASP A 276 15.64 -15.93 -21.58
CA ASP A 276 15.59 -15.74 -23.04
C ASP A 276 14.19 -15.87 -23.68
N VAL A 277 13.16 -15.27 -23.08
CA VAL A 277 11.83 -15.17 -23.69
C VAL A 277 11.93 -14.43 -25.04
N PRO A 278 11.47 -15.02 -26.16
CA PRO A 278 11.54 -14.37 -27.46
C PRO A 278 10.61 -13.15 -27.52
N THR A 279 10.94 -12.20 -28.41
CA THR A 279 10.05 -11.08 -28.70
C THR A 279 8.75 -11.57 -29.31
N LEU A 280 7.66 -10.89 -28.99
CA LEU A 280 6.35 -11.17 -29.57
C LEU A 280 6.33 -10.79 -31.05
N GLU A 281 5.78 -11.65 -31.90
CA GLU A 281 5.56 -11.35 -33.32
C GLU A 281 4.47 -10.28 -33.47
N GLU A 282 4.74 -9.25 -34.25
CA GLU A 282 3.81 -8.13 -34.47
C GLU A 282 3.03 -8.27 -35.78
N LYS A 283 3.41 -9.25 -36.61
CA LYS A 283 2.83 -9.49 -37.93
C LYS A 283 2.63 -10.97 -38.18
N ASN A 284 1.61 -11.30 -38.96
CA ASN A 284 1.39 -12.67 -39.47
C ASN A 284 2.37 -13.00 -40.61
N GLU A 285 2.30 -14.24 -41.11
CA GLU A 285 3.14 -14.71 -42.22
C GLU A 285 2.95 -13.88 -43.52
N ASP A 286 1.78 -13.27 -43.70
CA ASP A 286 1.43 -12.40 -44.83
C ASP A 286 1.88 -10.94 -44.64
N GLY A 287 2.46 -10.60 -43.47
CA GLY A 287 2.98 -9.27 -43.14
C GLY A 287 1.92 -8.28 -42.64
N GLU A 288 0.70 -8.74 -42.37
CA GLU A 288 -0.38 -7.95 -41.78
C GLU A 288 -0.19 -7.81 -40.26
N PRO A 289 -0.56 -6.66 -39.66
CA PRO A 289 -0.47 -6.47 -38.21
C PRO A 289 -1.34 -7.47 -37.44
N LEU A 290 -0.78 -8.06 -36.38
CA LEU A 290 -1.53 -8.88 -35.43
C LEU A 290 -2.11 -8.02 -34.31
N SER A 291 -3.31 -8.36 -33.84
CA SER A 291 -3.77 -7.89 -32.54
C SER A 291 -2.93 -8.51 -31.41
N MET A 292 -2.91 -7.85 -30.24
CA MET A 292 -2.22 -8.38 -29.06
C MET A 292 -2.71 -9.78 -28.65
N ARG A 293 -4.00 -10.08 -28.84
CA ARG A 293 -4.55 -11.42 -28.61
C ARG A 293 -3.99 -12.44 -29.60
N GLU A 294 -4.04 -12.15 -30.90
CA GLU A 294 -3.55 -13.07 -31.94
C GLU A 294 -2.05 -13.36 -31.76
N ALA A 295 -1.26 -12.31 -31.52
CA ALA A 295 0.16 -12.43 -31.24
C ALA A 295 0.45 -13.32 -30.02
N MET A 296 -0.33 -13.18 -28.94
CA MET A 296 -0.17 -13.99 -27.73
C MET A 296 -0.65 -15.44 -27.90
N VAL A 297 -1.74 -15.65 -28.66
CA VAL A 297 -2.20 -17.00 -29.02
C VAL A 297 -1.14 -17.73 -29.84
N MET A 298 -0.54 -17.06 -30.82
CA MET A 298 0.58 -17.59 -31.59
C MET A 298 1.79 -17.90 -30.69
N HIS A 299 2.15 -16.99 -29.78
CA HIS A 299 3.24 -17.22 -28.82
C HIS A 299 3.03 -18.47 -27.95
N ARG A 300 1.77 -18.78 -27.63
CA ARG A 300 1.38 -19.93 -26.80
C ARG A 300 1.25 -21.25 -27.55
N GLU A 301 1.46 -21.27 -28.87
CA GLU A 301 1.61 -22.53 -29.59
C GLU A 301 2.83 -23.32 -29.07
N ASN A 302 3.81 -22.64 -28.47
CA ASN A 302 4.87 -23.29 -27.72
C ASN A 302 4.33 -23.88 -26.40
N PRO A 303 4.35 -25.22 -26.23
CA PRO A 303 3.82 -25.86 -25.02
C PRO A 303 4.52 -25.42 -23.72
N ALA A 304 5.79 -24.98 -23.80
CA ALA A 304 6.53 -24.49 -22.66
C ALA A 304 5.96 -23.15 -22.12
N CYS A 305 5.38 -22.31 -22.99
CA CYS A 305 4.77 -21.04 -22.60
C CYS A 305 3.31 -21.24 -22.17
N ALA A 306 2.57 -22.14 -22.84
CA ALA A 306 1.13 -22.31 -22.62
C ALA A 306 0.75 -22.64 -21.17
N VAL A 307 1.57 -23.42 -20.46
CA VAL A 307 1.26 -23.90 -19.09
C VAL A 307 1.16 -22.73 -18.10
N CYS A 308 2.14 -21.82 -18.11
CA CYS A 308 2.17 -20.70 -17.17
C CYS A 308 1.22 -19.56 -17.59
N HIS A 309 0.95 -19.42 -18.89
CA HIS A 309 0.07 -18.38 -19.41
C HIS A 309 -1.43 -18.72 -19.33
N ALA A 310 -1.80 -20.01 -19.28
CA ALA A 310 -3.19 -20.45 -19.20
C ALA A 310 -4.02 -19.73 -18.10
N PRO A 311 -3.54 -19.53 -16.86
CA PRO A 311 -4.27 -18.77 -15.84
C PRO A 311 -4.17 -17.24 -16.00
N MET A 312 -3.22 -16.73 -16.77
CA MET A 312 -2.81 -15.32 -16.77
C MET A 312 -3.39 -14.54 -17.94
N ASP A 313 -3.21 -15.06 -19.15
CA ASP A 313 -3.62 -14.39 -20.37
C ASP A 313 -5.13 -14.11 -20.45
N PRO A 314 -6.03 -15.04 -20.09
CA PRO A 314 -7.47 -14.74 -20.14
C PRO A 314 -7.84 -13.53 -19.29
N ILE A 315 -7.21 -13.39 -18.12
CA ILE A 315 -7.40 -12.25 -17.21
C ILE A 315 -6.86 -10.97 -17.86
N GLY A 316 -5.67 -11.04 -18.46
CA GLY A 316 -5.08 -9.93 -19.20
C GLY A 316 -5.93 -9.48 -20.39
N PHE A 317 -6.47 -10.42 -21.16
CA PHE A 317 -7.30 -10.13 -22.33
C PHE A 317 -8.61 -9.43 -21.97
N ALA A 318 -9.21 -9.76 -20.82
CA ALA A 318 -10.39 -9.03 -20.33
C ALA A 318 -10.13 -7.53 -20.10
N LEU A 319 -8.87 -7.12 -19.97
CA LEU A 319 -8.50 -5.72 -19.79
C LEU A 319 -8.02 -5.05 -21.08
N GLU A 320 -7.98 -5.74 -22.23
CA GLU A 320 -7.45 -5.18 -23.49
C GLU A 320 -8.28 -4.03 -24.08
N ASN A 321 -9.52 -3.85 -23.59
CA ASN A 321 -10.29 -2.64 -23.85
C ASN A 321 -9.64 -1.38 -23.28
N TYR A 322 -8.65 -1.48 -22.39
CA TYR A 322 -7.79 -0.36 -22.03
C TYR A 322 -6.47 -0.43 -22.79
N ASN A 323 -6.09 0.65 -23.48
CA ASN A 323 -4.78 0.77 -24.10
C ASN A 323 -3.65 0.87 -23.05
N ALA A 324 -2.40 1.02 -23.51
CA ALA A 324 -1.23 1.00 -22.62
C ALA A 324 -1.22 2.14 -21.58
N ILE A 325 -1.96 3.23 -21.84
CA ILE A 325 -2.10 4.35 -20.92
C ILE A 325 -3.48 4.39 -20.25
N GLY A 326 -4.26 3.30 -20.27
CA GLY A 326 -5.53 3.23 -19.56
C GLY A 326 -6.73 3.91 -20.23
N GLN A 327 -6.63 4.29 -21.50
CA GLN A 327 -7.76 4.81 -22.27
C GLN A 327 -8.61 3.66 -22.82
N TRP A 328 -9.94 3.79 -22.75
CA TRP A 328 -10.86 2.82 -23.33
C TRP A 328 -10.80 2.81 -24.88
N ARG A 329 -10.84 1.62 -25.47
CA ARG A 329 -10.86 1.38 -26.92
C ARG A 329 -11.74 0.16 -27.28
N PRO A 330 -12.51 0.23 -28.38
CA PRO A 330 -13.30 -0.91 -28.89
C PRO A 330 -12.57 -1.73 -29.96
N VAL A 331 -11.47 -1.21 -30.52
CA VAL A 331 -10.69 -1.84 -31.60
C VAL A 331 -9.22 -1.94 -31.20
N SER A 332 -8.57 -3.00 -31.66
CA SER A 332 -7.16 -3.28 -31.43
C SER A 332 -6.25 -2.41 -32.32
N GLU A 333 -4.95 -2.51 -32.10
CA GLU A 333 -3.89 -1.92 -32.93
C GLU A 333 -3.93 -2.42 -34.38
N ALA A 334 -4.47 -3.62 -34.61
CA ALA A 334 -4.70 -4.19 -35.94
C ALA A 334 -6.00 -3.72 -36.61
N GLY A 335 -6.77 -2.85 -35.95
CA GLY A 335 -8.05 -2.34 -36.48
C GLY A 335 -9.21 -3.34 -36.39
N THR A 336 -9.03 -4.44 -35.65
CA THR A 336 -10.06 -5.47 -35.41
C THR A 336 -10.83 -5.20 -34.11
N PRO A 337 -12.11 -5.60 -33.99
CA PRO A 337 -12.82 -5.53 -32.71
C PRO A 337 -12.07 -6.29 -31.61
N ILE A 338 -12.00 -5.71 -30.41
CA ILE A 338 -11.36 -6.37 -29.27
C ILE A 338 -12.24 -7.52 -28.78
N ASP A 339 -11.65 -8.72 -28.78
CA ASP A 339 -12.17 -9.86 -28.05
C ASP A 339 -11.62 -9.82 -26.62
N ALA A 340 -12.48 -9.49 -25.66
CA ALA A 340 -12.16 -9.43 -24.23
C ALA A 340 -12.69 -10.66 -23.45
N SER A 341 -13.06 -11.74 -24.15
CA SER A 341 -13.50 -12.98 -23.51
C SER A 341 -12.35 -13.73 -22.84
N GLY A 342 -12.61 -14.38 -21.72
CA GLY A 342 -11.63 -15.17 -20.99
C GLY A 342 -12.25 -16.46 -20.46
N THR A 343 -11.43 -17.51 -20.42
CA THR A 343 -11.77 -18.79 -19.77
C THR A 343 -10.65 -19.18 -18.82
N LEU A 344 -10.96 -19.33 -17.53
CA LEU A 344 -10.01 -19.81 -16.54
C LEU A 344 -9.76 -21.33 -16.67
N PRO A 345 -8.67 -21.87 -16.10
CA PRO A 345 -8.36 -23.29 -16.14
C PRO A 345 -9.44 -24.21 -15.53
N ASP A 346 -10.29 -23.68 -14.64
CA ASP A 346 -11.43 -24.39 -14.06
C ASP A 346 -12.70 -24.36 -14.93
N GLY A 347 -12.63 -23.70 -16.09
CA GLY A 347 -13.74 -23.55 -17.05
C GLY A 347 -14.64 -22.36 -16.80
N ALA A 348 -14.36 -21.50 -15.82
CA ALA A 348 -15.14 -20.27 -15.62
C ALA A 348 -14.92 -19.31 -16.79
N GLU A 349 -16.01 -18.90 -17.44
CA GLU A 349 -16.02 -17.94 -18.54
C GLU A 349 -16.40 -16.54 -18.05
N PHE A 350 -15.77 -15.52 -18.64
CA PHE A 350 -16.05 -14.11 -18.35
C PHE A 350 -15.77 -13.24 -19.57
N GLU A 351 -16.35 -12.04 -19.60
CA GLU A 351 -16.16 -11.08 -20.68
C GLU A 351 -15.83 -9.69 -20.13
N GLY A 352 -14.70 -9.14 -20.58
CA GLY A 352 -14.27 -7.79 -20.28
C GLY A 352 -14.00 -7.52 -18.80
N PRO A 353 -13.76 -6.25 -18.44
CA PRO A 353 -13.42 -5.88 -17.06
C PRO A 353 -14.56 -6.16 -16.08
N SER A 354 -15.82 -6.02 -16.52
CA SER A 354 -16.99 -6.33 -15.70
C SER A 354 -17.12 -7.82 -15.38
N GLY A 355 -16.95 -8.70 -16.37
CA GLY A 355 -17.00 -10.14 -16.13
C GLY A 355 -15.86 -10.60 -15.21
N LEU A 356 -14.65 -10.05 -15.40
CA LEU A 356 -13.51 -10.33 -14.52
C LEU A 356 -13.80 -9.84 -13.08
N ARG A 357 -14.34 -8.63 -12.91
CA ARG A 357 -14.76 -8.11 -11.61
C ARG A 357 -15.75 -9.06 -10.94
N ASP A 358 -16.79 -9.47 -11.64
CA ASP A 358 -17.84 -10.33 -11.08
C ASP A 358 -17.27 -11.69 -10.67
N LEU A 359 -16.36 -12.26 -11.47
CA LEU A 359 -15.64 -13.48 -11.11
C LEU A 359 -14.81 -13.33 -9.82
N LEU A 360 -14.12 -12.20 -9.64
CA LEU A 360 -13.37 -11.92 -8.42
C LEU A 360 -14.30 -11.73 -7.21
N LEU A 361 -15.45 -11.09 -7.40
CA LEU A 361 -16.46 -10.87 -6.35
C LEU A 361 -17.20 -12.15 -5.96
N ASP A 362 -17.32 -13.13 -6.85
CA ASP A 362 -17.87 -14.46 -6.57
C ASP A 362 -16.96 -15.29 -5.65
N ARG A 363 -15.68 -14.88 -5.49
CA ARG A 363 -14.69 -15.50 -4.59
C ARG A 363 -14.11 -14.46 -3.61
N PRO A 364 -14.96 -13.86 -2.74
CA PRO A 364 -14.54 -12.73 -1.91
C PRO A 364 -13.41 -13.11 -0.93
N ASP A 365 -13.37 -14.36 -0.46
CA ASP A 365 -12.34 -14.84 0.45
C ASP A 365 -10.93 -14.88 -0.19
N ASP A 366 -10.83 -15.17 -1.50
CA ASP A 366 -9.54 -15.18 -2.21
C ASP A 366 -9.00 -13.75 -2.32
N PHE A 367 -9.87 -12.80 -2.70
CA PHE A 367 -9.51 -11.39 -2.81
C PHE A 367 -9.17 -10.79 -1.45
N VAL A 368 -10.09 -10.88 -0.48
CA VAL A 368 -9.89 -10.32 0.85
C VAL A 368 -8.74 -11.01 1.58
N GLY A 369 -8.54 -12.32 1.37
CA GLY A 369 -7.37 -13.05 1.87
C GLY A 369 -6.06 -12.48 1.35
N THR A 370 -5.99 -12.20 0.05
CA THR A 370 -4.82 -11.56 -0.56
C THR A 370 -4.56 -10.17 0.02
N VAL A 371 -5.60 -9.33 0.13
CA VAL A 371 -5.46 -8.00 0.76
C VAL A 371 -4.98 -8.12 2.20
N THR A 372 -5.55 -9.06 2.96
CA THR A 372 -5.18 -9.32 4.36
C THR A 372 -3.74 -9.76 4.49
N GLU A 373 -3.27 -10.66 3.64
CA GLU A 373 -1.89 -11.11 3.61
C GLU A 373 -0.92 -9.95 3.31
N LYS A 374 -1.19 -9.16 2.26
CA LYS A 374 -0.34 -8.01 1.89
C LYS A 374 -0.31 -6.97 3.01
N LEU A 375 -1.46 -6.68 3.62
CA LEU A 375 -1.55 -5.72 4.72
C LEU A 375 -0.87 -6.23 5.99
N MET A 376 -0.96 -7.53 6.28
CA MET A 376 -0.28 -8.15 7.41
C MET A 376 1.25 -8.15 7.22
N MET A 377 1.77 -8.39 6.00
CA MET A 377 3.20 -8.23 5.72
C MET A 377 3.67 -6.80 5.98
N TYR A 378 2.89 -5.82 5.53
CA TYR A 378 3.17 -4.40 5.78
C TYR A 378 3.15 -4.06 7.28
N ALA A 379 2.15 -4.56 8.02
CA ALA A 379 2.03 -4.36 9.46
C ALA A 379 3.19 -4.97 10.25
N LEU A 380 3.66 -6.14 9.86
CA LEU A 380 4.72 -6.88 10.54
C LEU A 380 6.13 -6.48 10.09
N GLY A 381 6.28 -5.86 8.91
CA GLY A 381 7.58 -5.53 8.32
C GLY A 381 8.40 -6.74 7.89
N ARG A 382 7.75 -7.89 7.65
CA ARG A 382 8.37 -9.14 7.16
C ARG A 382 7.41 -9.88 6.22
N GLY A 383 7.96 -10.78 5.41
CA GLY A 383 7.15 -11.74 4.65
C GLY A 383 6.35 -12.67 5.59
N LEU A 384 5.21 -13.16 5.11
CA LEU A 384 4.46 -14.19 5.82
C LEU A 384 5.09 -15.55 5.58
N GLU A 385 4.98 -16.41 6.59
CA GLU A 385 5.43 -17.79 6.55
C GLU A 385 4.23 -18.74 6.54
N TYR A 386 4.48 -20.03 6.28
CA TYR A 386 3.39 -21.03 6.21
C TYR A 386 2.51 -21.08 7.48
N TYR A 387 3.08 -20.73 8.64
CA TYR A 387 2.37 -20.71 9.92
C TYR A 387 1.52 -19.47 10.15
N ASP A 388 1.65 -18.42 9.32
CA ASP A 388 0.78 -17.23 9.39
C ASP A 388 -0.55 -17.46 8.65
N ALA A 389 -0.61 -18.41 7.72
CA ALA A 389 -1.81 -18.69 6.91
C ALA A 389 -3.09 -19.00 7.72
N PRO A 390 -3.05 -19.75 8.85
CA PRO A 390 -4.22 -19.91 9.72
C PRO A 390 -4.73 -18.58 10.32
N THR A 391 -3.83 -17.65 10.61
CA THR A 391 -4.16 -16.31 11.13
C THR A 391 -4.91 -15.51 10.07
N VAL A 392 -4.38 -15.46 8.83
CA VAL A 392 -5.04 -14.80 7.69
C VAL A 392 -6.46 -15.35 7.49
N ARG A 393 -6.62 -16.68 7.39
CA ARG A 393 -7.95 -17.31 7.23
C ARG A 393 -8.90 -17.02 8.38
N LYS A 394 -8.39 -16.89 9.60
CA LYS A 394 -9.21 -16.49 10.76
C LYS A 394 -9.70 -15.05 10.61
N ILE A 395 -8.80 -14.11 10.27
CA ILE A 395 -9.13 -12.69 10.10
C ILE A 395 -10.18 -12.51 9.01
N VAL A 396 -9.99 -13.12 7.83
CA VAL A 396 -10.95 -13.03 6.71
C VAL A 396 -12.33 -13.55 7.10
N ARG A 397 -12.39 -14.73 7.73
CA ARG A 397 -13.65 -15.35 8.19
C ARG A 397 -14.37 -14.52 9.24
N ASP A 398 -13.64 -13.94 10.19
CA ASP A 398 -14.23 -13.10 11.22
C ASP A 398 -14.76 -11.79 10.61
N ALA A 399 -13.99 -11.18 9.69
CA ALA A 399 -14.37 -9.97 8.98
C ALA A 399 -15.56 -10.15 8.01
N ALA A 400 -15.84 -11.37 7.54
CA ALA A 400 -17.04 -11.65 6.75
C ALA A 400 -18.33 -11.29 7.51
N GLY A 401 -18.36 -11.46 8.84
CA GLY A 401 -19.48 -11.05 9.70
C GLY A 401 -19.62 -9.52 9.83
N GLU A 402 -18.59 -8.77 9.42
CA GLU A 402 -18.54 -7.31 9.39
C GLU A 402 -18.44 -6.79 7.96
N GLU A 403 -18.93 -7.56 6.97
CA GLU A 403 -18.96 -7.17 5.55
C GLU A 403 -17.57 -6.84 4.95
N TYR A 404 -16.51 -7.47 5.48
CA TYR A 404 -15.12 -7.28 5.05
C TYR A 404 -14.65 -5.81 5.13
N ARG A 405 -15.11 -5.06 6.12
CA ARG A 405 -14.68 -3.68 6.37
C ARG A 405 -13.17 -3.58 6.62
N TRP A 406 -12.59 -2.45 6.20
CA TRP A 406 -11.18 -2.15 6.44
C TRP A 406 -10.82 -2.25 7.93
N SER A 407 -11.63 -1.66 8.81
CA SER A 407 -11.39 -1.68 10.25
C SER A 407 -11.41 -3.10 10.82
N ALA A 408 -12.29 -3.99 10.34
CA ALA A 408 -12.38 -5.38 10.78
C ALA A 408 -11.10 -6.15 10.46
N ILE A 409 -10.55 -6.00 9.25
CA ILE A 409 -9.28 -6.64 8.86
C ILE A 409 -8.10 -6.05 9.64
N ILE A 410 -8.02 -4.73 9.76
CA ILE A 410 -6.94 -4.05 10.48
C ILE A 410 -6.95 -4.44 11.97
N LEU A 411 -8.12 -4.45 12.60
CA LEU A 411 -8.27 -4.92 13.99
C LEU A 411 -7.94 -6.40 14.11
N GLY A 412 -8.33 -7.23 13.13
CA GLY A 412 -7.97 -8.64 13.09
C GLY A 412 -6.45 -8.86 13.08
N ILE A 413 -5.72 -8.08 12.28
CA ILE A 413 -4.24 -8.10 12.25
C ILE A 413 -3.68 -7.66 13.59
N VAL A 414 -4.13 -6.53 14.14
CA VAL A 414 -3.64 -6.00 15.42
C VAL A 414 -3.93 -6.96 16.59
N LYS A 415 -5.07 -7.65 16.57
CA LYS A 415 -5.46 -8.65 17.58
C LYS A 415 -4.77 -10.01 17.39
N SER A 416 -3.99 -10.18 16.33
CA SER A 416 -3.35 -11.46 16.02
C SER A 416 -2.13 -11.74 16.90
N THR A 417 -1.86 -13.03 17.12
CA THR A 417 -0.64 -13.48 17.80
C THR A 417 0.62 -12.97 17.10
N ALA A 418 0.64 -12.91 15.76
CA ALA A 418 1.79 -12.44 15.01
C ALA A 418 2.11 -10.95 15.27
N PHE A 419 1.09 -10.13 15.54
CA PHE A 419 1.27 -8.71 15.81
C PHE A 419 1.56 -8.40 17.28
N GLN A 420 0.98 -9.17 18.22
CA GLN A 420 1.12 -8.90 19.66
C GLN A 420 2.20 -9.73 20.36
N MET A 421 2.73 -10.75 19.70
CA MET A 421 3.77 -11.60 20.27
C MET A 421 5.06 -11.46 19.48
N ARG A 422 6.17 -11.75 20.15
CA ARG A 422 7.47 -11.98 19.54
C ARG A 422 8.02 -13.32 20.04
N ARG A 423 8.95 -13.88 19.27
CA ARG A 423 9.74 -15.03 19.64
C ARG A 423 11.17 -14.54 19.89
N SER A 424 11.76 -14.92 21.01
CA SER A 424 13.15 -14.59 21.31
C SER A 424 14.09 -15.17 20.25
N ASP A 425 15.06 -14.36 19.87
CA ASP A 425 16.16 -14.79 19.01
C ASP A 425 17.06 -15.76 19.78
N SER A 426 17.83 -16.57 19.05
CA SER A 426 18.66 -17.65 19.63
C SER A 426 19.98 -17.15 20.16
#